data_AF-A0A929FSW9-F1
#
_entry.id   AF-A0A929FSW9-F1
#
_cell.length_a   1.000
_cell.length_b   1.000
_cell.length_c   1.000
_cell.angle_alpha   90.00
_cell.angle_beta   90.00
_cell.angle_gamma   90.00
#
_symmetry.space_group_name_H-M   'P 1'
#
loop_
_entity.id
_entity.type
_entity.pdbx_description
1 polymer ?
#
loop_
_entity_poly.entity_id
_entity_poly.type
_entity_poly.pdbx_seq_one_letter_code
_entity_poly.pdbx_strand_id
1 'polypeptide(L)'
;MNGTKLTLKALIGKGSRGGKGSKQNQREVVYNLPRQTRSLPENVFPDNPLPKGGLQGINDFGQVAYGGPWSPGGTHRYFFKLYALERVLELKGGATKAQLEAAMKGHILAQAELIGRYRRQR
;
A
#
# COMPACT_ATOMS: atom_id res chain seq x y z
N MET A 1 -12.37 -9.14 -30.21
CA MET A 1 -12.78 -9.31 -28.80
C MET A 1 -11.58 -9.04 -27.90
N ASN A 2 -11.39 -7.80 -27.45
CA ASN A 2 -10.23 -7.43 -26.63
C ASN A 2 -10.49 -7.86 -25.17
N GLY A 3 -9.98 -9.04 -24.82
CA GLY A 3 -10.08 -9.62 -23.48
C GLY A 3 -9.63 -8.63 -22.42
N THR A 4 -10.52 -8.31 -21.51
CA THR A 4 -10.33 -7.38 -20.40
C THR A 4 -9.18 -7.86 -19.53
N LYS A 5 -7.95 -7.37 -19.77
CA LYS A 5 -6.84 -7.59 -18.84
C LYS A 5 -7.24 -6.99 -17.48
N LEU A 6 -7.53 -7.85 -16.51
CA LEU A 6 -7.92 -7.48 -15.16
C LEU A 6 -6.80 -6.65 -14.55
N THR A 7 -6.98 -5.33 -14.48
CA THR A 7 -5.97 -4.44 -13.91
C THR A 7 -6.28 -4.19 -12.44
N LEU A 8 -5.74 -4.98 -11.53
CA LEU A 8 -5.91 -4.76 -10.09
C LEU A 8 -4.83 -3.86 -9.53
N LYS A 9 -5.14 -3.18 -8.42
CA LYS A 9 -4.20 -2.26 -7.78
C LYS A 9 -3.70 -2.78 -6.45
N ALA A 10 -2.42 -2.55 -6.18
CA ALA A 10 -1.81 -2.73 -4.87
C ALA A 10 -1.18 -1.42 -4.38
N LEU A 11 -1.39 -1.06 -3.13
CA LEU A 11 -0.82 0.11 -2.47
C LEU A 11 0.09 -0.33 -1.33
N ILE A 12 1.32 0.16 -1.34
CA ILE A 12 2.33 -0.06 -0.30
C ILE A 12 2.75 1.31 0.23
N GLY A 13 2.31 1.64 1.45
CA GLY A 13 2.69 2.86 2.15
C GLY A 13 3.87 2.62 3.10
N LYS A 14 4.93 3.43 3.04
CA LYS A 14 6.09 3.35 3.94
C LYS A 14 6.46 4.71 4.50
N GLY A 15 7.02 4.76 5.72
CA GLY A 15 7.61 5.97 6.30
C GLY A 15 9.10 5.81 6.61
N SER A 16 9.91 6.85 6.39
CA SER A 16 11.35 6.84 6.68
C SER A 16 11.86 8.22 7.14
N ARG A 17 12.81 8.22 8.10
CA ARG A 17 13.60 9.42 8.47
C ARG A 17 14.43 9.89 7.27
N GLY A 18 14.66 11.18 7.13
CA GLY A 18 15.65 11.70 6.18
C GLY A 18 17.06 11.19 6.53
N GLY A 19 17.81 10.69 5.52
CA GLY A 19 19.17 10.16 5.67
C GLY A 19 19.43 8.92 4.80
N LYS A 20 20.69 8.68 4.41
CA LYS A 20 21.10 7.43 3.71
C LYS A 20 21.08 6.27 4.73
N GLY A 21 20.41 5.17 4.41
CA GLY A 21 20.34 3.97 5.29
C GLY A 21 19.25 3.99 6.37
N SER A 22 18.31 4.92 6.33
CA SER A 22 17.19 4.97 7.28
C SER A 22 16.24 3.78 7.11
N LYS A 23 15.91 3.09 8.21
CA LYS A 23 14.85 2.06 8.23
C LYS A 23 13.56 2.65 7.66
N GLN A 24 12.93 1.91 6.77
CA GLN A 24 11.60 2.23 6.25
C GLN A 24 10.62 1.27 6.91
N ASN A 25 9.61 1.82 7.58
CA ASN A 25 8.56 1.00 8.18
C ASN A 25 7.36 0.96 7.24
N GLN A 26 6.87 -0.23 6.94
CA GLN A 26 5.61 -0.47 6.27
C GLN A 26 4.46 0.05 7.13
N ARG A 27 3.70 0.98 6.56
CA ARG A 27 2.55 1.64 7.18
C ARG A 27 1.23 1.03 6.76
N GLU A 28 1.13 0.57 5.52
CA GLU A 28 -0.12 0.05 4.97
C GLU A 28 0.13 -0.88 3.78
N VAL A 29 -0.64 -1.96 3.72
CA VAL A 29 -0.61 -2.92 2.62
C VAL A 29 -2.06 -3.12 2.15
N VAL A 30 -2.33 -2.79 0.89
CA VAL A 30 -3.63 -2.99 0.25
C VAL A 30 -3.43 -3.67 -1.09
N TYR A 31 -4.28 -4.62 -1.45
CA TYR A 31 -4.20 -5.35 -2.72
C TYR A 31 -5.56 -5.82 -3.20
N ASN A 32 -5.60 -6.32 -4.44
CA ASN A 32 -6.80 -6.77 -5.14
C ASN A 32 -7.91 -5.69 -5.24
N LEU A 33 -7.52 -4.41 -5.29
CA LEU A 33 -8.46 -3.33 -5.56
C LEU A 33 -8.95 -3.41 -7.01
N PRO A 34 -10.27 -3.33 -7.25
CA PRO A 34 -10.82 -3.34 -8.61
C PRO A 34 -10.23 -2.26 -9.51
N ARG A 35 -10.18 -2.54 -10.82
CA ARG A 35 -9.67 -1.61 -11.84
C ARG A 35 -10.33 -0.24 -11.79
N GLN A 36 -11.64 -0.23 -11.50
CA GLN A 36 -12.46 0.97 -11.46
C GLN A 36 -12.21 1.82 -10.21
N THR A 37 -11.52 1.30 -9.19
CA THR A 37 -11.19 2.05 -7.97
C THR A 37 -10.27 3.21 -8.31
N ARG A 38 -10.77 4.45 -8.23
CA ARG A 38 -10.00 5.68 -8.49
C ARG A 38 -9.60 6.43 -7.23
N SER A 39 -10.23 6.11 -6.11
CA SER A 39 -9.94 6.66 -4.79
C SER A 39 -10.01 5.55 -3.75
N LEU A 40 -9.34 5.77 -2.63
CA LEU A 40 -9.55 5.01 -1.41
C LEU A 40 -10.23 5.95 -0.40
N PRO A 41 -11.16 5.44 0.43
CA PRO A 41 -11.65 6.23 1.54
C PRO A 41 -10.47 6.53 2.48
N GLU A 42 -10.50 7.71 3.10
CA GLU A 42 -9.61 7.99 4.23
C GLU A 42 -10.00 7.07 5.39
N ASN A 43 -9.05 6.77 6.28
CA ASN A 43 -9.30 5.97 7.49
C ASN A 43 -9.94 4.61 7.19
N VAL A 44 -9.29 3.81 6.34
CA VAL A 44 -9.71 2.43 6.04
C VAL A 44 -9.47 1.54 7.25
N PHE A 45 -10.55 1.03 7.82
CA PHE A 45 -10.60 0.13 8.97
C PHE A 45 -11.65 -0.98 8.72
N PRO A 46 -11.73 -2.04 9.53
CA PRO A 46 -12.76 -3.08 9.36
C PRO A 46 -14.21 -2.54 9.29
N ASP A 47 -14.48 -1.45 10.00
CA ASP A 47 -15.74 -0.69 10.06
C ASP A 47 -15.89 0.36 8.93
N ASN A 48 -14.83 0.65 8.17
CA ASN A 48 -14.84 1.47 6.95
C ASN A 48 -14.06 0.76 5.83
N PRO A 49 -14.64 -0.31 5.24
CA PRO A 49 -13.89 -1.27 4.44
C PRO A 49 -13.51 -0.71 3.07
N LEU A 50 -12.52 -1.37 2.46
CA LEU A 50 -12.11 -1.06 1.09
C LEU A 50 -13.26 -1.29 0.09
N PRO A 51 -13.33 -0.49 -0.98
CA PRO A 51 -14.34 -0.67 -2.02
C PRO A 51 -14.28 -2.08 -2.63
N LYS A 52 -15.46 -2.71 -2.75
CA LYS A 52 -15.71 -3.85 -3.66
C LYS A 52 -14.71 -5.02 -3.53
N GLY A 53 -14.33 -5.38 -2.30
CA GLY A 53 -13.55 -6.62 -2.04
C GLY A 53 -12.03 -6.46 -2.09
N GLY A 54 -11.51 -5.24 -2.04
CA GLY A 54 -10.09 -5.01 -1.75
C GLY A 54 -9.70 -5.62 -0.40
N LEU A 55 -8.46 -6.12 -0.31
CA LEU A 55 -7.94 -6.77 0.88
C LEU A 55 -6.83 -5.92 1.52
N GLN A 56 -6.78 -5.94 2.85
CA GLN A 56 -5.70 -5.34 3.63
C GLN A 56 -4.73 -6.41 4.13
N GLY A 57 -3.45 -6.04 4.17
CA GLY A 57 -2.36 -6.84 4.71
C GLY A 57 -1.90 -6.35 6.08
N ILE A 58 -1.00 -7.11 6.72
CA ILE A 58 -0.39 -6.71 7.99
C ILE A 58 0.79 -5.78 7.72
N ASN A 59 0.81 -4.64 8.42
CA ASN A 59 1.91 -3.66 8.39
C ASN A 59 3.01 -4.01 9.42
N ASP A 60 4.11 -3.24 9.46
CA ASP A 60 5.24 -3.51 10.38
C ASP A 60 4.89 -3.32 11.87
N PHE A 61 3.70 -2.78 12.17
CA PHE A 61 3.16 -2.62 13.53
C PHE A 61 2.22 -3.76 13.93
N GLY A 62 2.08 -4.79 13.10
CA GLY A 62 1.16 -5.91 13.34
C GLY A 62 -0.31 -5.55 13.11
N GLN A 63 -0.60 -4.44 12.44
CA GLN A 63 -1.96 -3.94 12.24
C GLN A 63 -2.42 -4.14 10.78
N VAL A 64 -3.72 -4.43 10.61
CA VAL A 64 -4.41 -4.48 9.31
C VAL A 64 -5.08 -3.13 9.04
N ALA A 65 -4.27 -2.06 9.11
CA ALA A 65 -4.71 -0.68 8.93
C ALA A 65 -3.51 0.22 8.58
N TYR A 66 -3.79 1.46 8.16
CA TYR A 66 -2.74 2.46 7.98
C TYR A 66 -2.19 2.92 9.33
N GLY A 67 -0.90 2.71 9.58
CA GLY A 67 -0.22 3.02 10.85
C GLY A 67 0.16 4.49 11.05
N GLY A 68 -0.39 5.42 10.26
CA GLY A 68 -0.19 6.87 10.45
C GLY A 68 1.23 7.41 10.17
N PRO A 69 1.37 8.73 10.00
CA PRO A 69 2.68 9.37 10.03
C PRO A 69 3.23 9.40 11.46
N TRP A 70 4.37 8.73 11.69
CA TRP A 70 5.12 8.82 12.95
C TRP A 70 6.46 9.51 12.73
N SER A 71 6.54 10.78 13.13
CA SER A 71 7.73 11.63 12.99
C SER A 71 8.14 12.21 14.36
N PRO A 72 8.89 11.46 15.19
CA PRO A 72 9.30 11.92 16.53
C PRO A 72 10.34 13.05 16.48
N GLY A 73 10.95 13.32 15.32
CA GLY A 73 11.82 14.48 15.08
C GLY A 73 12.27 14.55 13.62
N GLY A 74 12.48 15.77 13.12
CA GLY A 74 12.88 16.02 11.73
C GLY A 74 11.78 15.74 10.70
N THR A 75 12.12 15.86 9.41
CA THR A 75 11.21 15.59 8.29
C THR A 75 11.32 14.13 7.88
N HIS A 76 10.19 13.42 7.88
CA HIS A 76 10.06 12.08 7.34
C HIS A 76 9.49 12.11 5.92
N ARG A 77 9.89 11.14 5.11
CA ARG A 77 9.31 10.87 3.79
C ARG A 77 8.38 9.67 3.88
N TYR A 78 7.22 9.79 3.26
CA TYR A 78 6.20 8.76 3.16
C TYR A 78 6.03 8.36 1.71
N PHE A 79 6.37 7.12 1.38
CA PHE A 79 6.33 6.59 0.03
C PHE A 79 5.07 5.76 -0.12
N PHE A 80 4.21 6.15 -1.07
CA PHE A 80 3.01 5.42 -1.45
C PHE A 80 3.23 4.87 -2.85
N LYS A 81 3.43 3.56 -2.95
CA LYS A 81 3.63 2.88 -4.23
C LYS A 81 2.34 2.21 -4.67
N LEU A 82 1.87 2.58 -5.86
CA LEU A 82 0.71 1.99 -6.51
C LEU A 82 1.17 1.10 -7.66
N TYR A 83 0.75 -0.16 -7.66
CA TYR A 83 1.03 -1.10 -8.74
C TYR A 83 -0.24 -1.42 -9.50
N ALA A 84 -0.15 -1.52 -10.82
CA ALA A 84 -1.17 -2.09 -11.68
C ALA A 84 -0.72 -3.50 -12.06
N LEU A 85 -1.56 -4.50 -11.78
CA LEU A 85 -1.25 -5.92 -11.98
C LEU A 85 -2.14 -6.51 -13.07
N GLU A 86 -1.67 -7.53 -13.78
CA GLU A 86 -2.46 -8.21 -14.82
C GLU A 86 -3.43 -9.29 -14.30
N ARG A 87 -3.28 -9.69 -13.03
CA ARG A 87 -4.06 -10.77 -12.41
C ARG A 87 -4.46 -10.47 -10.97
N VAL A 88 -5.47 -11.20 -10.50
CA VAL A 88 -5.83 -11.29 -9.08
C VAL A 88 -4.75 -12.07 -8.34
N LEU A 89 -4.35 -11.56 -7.18
CA LEU A 89 -3.44 -12.24 -6.29
C LEU A 89 -4.19 -13.22 -5.42
N GLU A 90 -3.74 -14.47 -5.37
CA GLU A 90 -4.29 -15.53 -4.51
C GLU A 90 -3.77 -15.39 -3.07
N LEU A 91 -4.03 -14.22 -2.47
CA LEU A 91 -3.65 -13.87 -1.12
C LEU A 91 -4.90 -13.66 -0.27
N LYS A 92 -4.88 -14.20 0.95
CA LYS A 92 -5.91 -13.94 1.97
C LYS A 92 -5.57 -12.65 2.73
N GLY A 93 -6.61 -12.00 3.26
CA GLY A 93 -6.48 -10.88 4.19
C GLY A 93 -5.40 -11.13 5.25
N GLY A 94 -4.61 -10.11 5.54
CA GLY A 94 -3.48 -10.20 6.47
C GLY A 94 -2.13 -10.59 5.85
N ALA A 95 -2.04 -10.73 4.53
CA ALA A 95 -0.75 -10.95 3.85
C ALA A 95 0.29 -9.86 4.21
N THR A 96 1.53 -10.27 4.40
CA THR A 96 2.65 -9.34 4.63
C THR A 96 3.07 -8.67 3.34
N LYS A 97 3.78 -7.56 3.46
CA LYS A 97 4.42 -6.87 2.33
C LYS A 97 5.32 -7.81 1.51
N ALA A 98 6.09 -8.68 2.17
CA ALA A 98 7.00 -9.60 1.47
C ALA A 98 6.22 -10.64 0.63
N GLN A 99 5.12 -11.18 1.17
CA GLN A 99 4.23 -12.08 0.43
C GLN A 99 3.58 -11.38 -0.76
N LEU A 100 3.16 -10.12 -0.57
CA LEU A 100 2.60 -9.31 -1.65
C LEU A 100 3.63 -9.04 -2.75
N GLU A 101 4.84 -8.62 -2.41
CA GLU A 101 5.92 -8.38 -3.38
C GLU A 101 6.28 -9.66 -4.16
N ALA A 102 6.31 -10.81 -3.49
CA ALA A 102 6.51 -12.10 -4.14
C ALA A 102 5.38 -12.43 -5.13
N ALA A 103 4.11 -12.26 -4.72
CA ALA A 103 2.95 -12.56 -5.56
C ALA A 103 2.80 -11.59 -6.76
N MET A 104 3.29 -10.35 -6.63
CA MET A 104 3.28 -9.36 -7.73
C MET A 104 4.37 -9.62 -8.77
N LYS A 105 5.45 -10.33 -8.40
CA LYS A 105 6.63 -10.49 -9.27
C LYS A 105 6.23 -11.14 -10.60
N GLY A 106 6.62 -10.52 -11.71
CA GLY A 106 6.31 -10.99 -13.06
C GLY A 106 4.93 -10.58 -13.59
N HIS A 107 4.09 -9.94 -12.78
CA HIS A 107 2.71 -9.57 -13.13
C HIS A 107 2.43 -8.05 -13.08
N ILE A 108 3.47 -7.23 -12.89
CA ILE A 108 3.35 -5.77 -12.81
C ILE A 108 3.29 -5.19 -14.22
N LEU A 109 2.16 -4.55 -14.54
CA LEU A 109 1.95 -3.83 -15.80
C LEU A 109 2.44 -2.39 -15.71
N ALA A 110 2.26 -1.73 -14.57
CA ALA A 110 2.71 -0.37 -14.34
C ALA A 110 2.89 -0.09 -12.84
N GLN A 111 3.64 0.97 -12.52
CA GLN A 111 3.78 1.47 -11.16
C GLN A 111 3.72 3.00 -11.13
N ALA A 112 3.24 3.54 -10.02
CA ALA A 112 3.31 4.96 -9.69
C ALA A 112 3.78 5.11 -8.25
N GLU A 113 4.47 6.20 -7.96
CA GLU A 113 4.94 6.53 -6.61
C GLU A 113 4.55 7.96 -6.26
N LEU A 114 3.97 8.12 -5.06
CA LEU A 114 3.72 9.41 -4.44
C LEU A 114 4.59 9.51 -3.18
N ILE A 115 5.31 10.63 -3.04
CA ILE A 115 6.16 10.88 -1.89
C ILE A 115 5.61 12.07 -1.10
N GLY A 116 4.99 11.77 0.05
CA GLY A 116 4.62 12.78 1.04
C GLY A 116 5.80 13.14 1.93
N ARG A 117 5.85 14.38 2.43
CA ARG A 117 6.80 14.80 3.46
C ARG A 117 6.02 15.32 4.66
N TYR A 118 6.40 14.89 5.85
CA TYR A 118 5.77 15.37 7.08
C TYR A 118 6.83 15.64 8.14
N ARG A 119 6.67 16.75 8.86
CA ARG A 119 7.47 17.14 10.01
C ARG A 119 6.50 17.58 11.09
N ARG A 120 6.53 16.93 12.25
CA ARG A 120 5.81 17.40 13.43
C ARG A 120 6.50 18.67 13.94
N GLN A 121 5.81 19.80 13.92
CA GLN A 121 6.27 21.01 14.61
C GLN A 121 6.08 20.80 16.12
N ARG A 122 7.08 21.23 16.90
CA ARG A 122 6.99 21.29 18.36
C ARG A 122 6.31 22.59 18.75
#